data_AF-A0A0G0BP62-F1
#
_entry.id   AF-A0A0G0BP62-F1
#
_cell.length_a   1.000
_cell.length_b   1.000
_cell.length_c   1.000
_cell.angle_alpha   90.00
_cell.angle_beta   90.00
_cell.angle_gamma   90.00
#
_symmetry.space_group_name_H-M   'P 1'
#
loop_
_entity.id
_entity.type
_entity.pdbx_description
1 polymer ?
#
loop_
_entity_poly.entity_id
_entity_poly.type
_entity_poly.pdbx_seq_one_letter_code
_entity_poly.pdbx_strand_id
1 'polypeptide(L)'
;MEYFVLAIFLGISLLLLWFLISSEKGPKEPAKGLWAAFGFGLLSLVTGPTLDYILFGSGEGLEGAPLIIILISSLGTGFLEETFKFGPLALYIYKKNYFTEHSDGIIYFAIVGLTFGFFENLLYTIGYGAEVGLERLLVVPIFHGASTAIIGYFLAKQKVNGGKVGMTLIALIVVAIIHGMYNFGMMASSDYFFVLSLMLTLLLVVGLFIFYGDAKEKDLLHGLSVKGPNEYCKFCGTKNIKRSIFCEYCGKKL
;
A
#
# COMPACT_ATOMS: atom_id res chain seq x y z
N MET A 1 17.37 14.44 18.77
CA MET A 1 17.43 14.10 17.32
C MET A 1 16.25 13.21 16.92
N GLU A 2 15.90 12.19 17.69
CA GLU A 2 14.76 11.29 17.43
C GLU A 2 13.45 12.03 17.14
N TYR A 3 13.01 12.95 18.03
CA TYR A 3 11.78 13.72 17.80
C TYR A 3 11.76 14.52 16.49
N PHE A 4 12.93 15.01 16.04
CA PHE A 4 13.05 15.72 14.77
C PHE A 4 12.88 14.76 13.58
N VAL A 5 13.51 13.60 13.65
CA VAL A 5 13.34 12.52 12.67
C VAL A 5 11.88 12.09 12.57
N LEU A 6 11.23 11.85 13.72
CA LEU A 6 9.81 11.49 13.79
C LEU A 6 8.89 12.57 13.24
N ALA A 7 9.20 13.85 13.46
CA ALA A 7 8.43 14.95 12.89
C ALA A 7 8.54 14.99 11.35
N ILE A 8 9.72 14.73 10.79
CA ILE A 8 9.90 14.63 9.33
C ILE A 8 9.10 13.45 8.77
N PHE A 9 9.15 12.29 9.42
CA PHE A 9 8.34 11.11 9.03
C PHE A 9 6.86 11.42 8.96
N LEU A 10 6.33 12.02 10.03
CA LEU A 10 4.93 12.41 10.08
C LEU A 10 4.62 13.38 8.93
N GLY A 11 5.50 14.36 8.70
CA GLY A 11 5.38 15.30 7.59
C GLY A 11 5.29 14.62 6.23
N ILE A 12 6.22 13.70 5.91
CA ILE A 12 6.27 12.97 4.63
C ILE A 12 5.03 12.09 4.46
N SER A 13 4.68 11.29 5.47
CA SER A 13 3.51 10.40 5.41
C SER A 13 2.22 11.18 5.21
N LEU A 14 2.05 12.31 5.90
CA LEU A 14 0.91 13.21 5.69
C LEU A 14 0.92 13.86 4.31
N LEU A 15 2.10 14.25 3.80
CA LEU A 15 2.24 14.80 2.45
C LEU A 15 1.87 13.79 1.37
N LEU A 16 2.31 12.54 1.50
CA LEU A 16 1.98 11.45 0.57
C LEU A 16 0.49 11.11 0.63
N LEU A 17 -0.07 11.02 1.84
CA LEU A 17 -1.51 10.81 2.04
C LEU A 17 -2.31 11.95 1.41
N TRP A 18 -1.92 13.20 1.67
CA TRP A 18 -2.54 14.38 1.06
C TRP A 18 -2.41 14.38 -0.46
N PHE A 19 -1.24 14.04 -1.00
CA PHE A 19 -1.00 13.94 -2.44
C PHE A 19 -1.91 12.89 -3.08
N LEU A 20 -2.04 11.69 -2.50
CA LEU A 20 -2.89 10.62 -3.03
C LEU A 20 -4.36 11.03 -3.06
N ILE A 21 -4.85 11.62 -1.96
CA ILE A 21 -6.25 12.04 -1.83
C ILE A 21 -6.54 13.28 -2.70
N SER A 22 -5.59 14.19 -2.86
CA SER A 22 -5.77 15.45 -3.61
C SER A 22 -5.50 15.32 -5.10
N SER A 23 -4.77 14.28 -5.52
CA SER A 23 -4.51 13.98 -6.94
C SER A 23 -5.71 13.36 -7.64
N GLU A 24 -6.72 12.94 -6.87
CA GLU A 24 -8.01 12.51 -7.39
C GLU A 24 -8.79 13.69 -7.95
N LYS A 25 -9.17 13.57 -9.23
CA LYS A 25 -9.98 14.58 -9.94
C LYS A 25 -11.47 14.21 -9.93
N GLY A 26 -11.83 13.04 -9.36
CA GLY A 26 -13.19 12.58 -9.11
C GLY A 26 -13.81 13.14 -7.83
N PRO A 27 -14.98 12.64 -7.40
CA PRO A 27 -15.55 13.00 -6.11
C PRO A 27 -14.68 12.34 -5.04
N LYS A 28 -14.71 12.88 -3.83
CA LYS A 28 -13.85 12.35 -2.77
C LYS A 28 -14.25 10.93 -2.40
N GLU A 29 -13.26 10.09 -2.14
CA GLU A 29 -13.45 8.76 -1.57
C GLU A 29 -14.22 8.86 -0.24
N PRO A 30 -15.17 7.94 0.04
CA PRO A 30 -15.93 7.97 1.27
C PRO A 30 -14.98 7.89 2.47
N ALA A 31 -15.15 8.80 3.43
CA ALA A 31 -14.33 8.85 4.64
C ALA A 31 -14.26 7.48 5.36
N LYS A 32 -15.36 6.71 5.34
CA LYS A 32 -15.40 5.35 5.91
C LYS A 32 -14.40 4.39 5.26
N GLY A 33 -14.15 4.50 3.95
CA GLY A 33 -13.17 3.70 3.24
C GLY A 33 -11.75 4.08 3.65
N LEU A 34 -11.47 5.39 3.74
CA LEU A 34 -10.16 5.91 4.15
C LEU A 34 -9.82 5.51 5.59
N TRP A 35 -10.78 5.66 6.52
CA TRP A 35 -10.61 5.23 7.91
C TRP A 35 -10.49 3.72 8.07
N ALA A 36 -11.20 2.93 7.25
CA ALA A 36 -11.03 1.49 7.23
C ALA A 36 -9.61 1.12 6.79
N ALA A 37 -9.10 1.71 5.70
CA ALA A 37 -7.73 1.48 5.24
C ALA A 37 -6.69 1.83 6.31
N PHE A 38 -6.83 2.99 6.96
CA PHE A 38 -5.98 3.36 8.10
C PHE A 38 -6.05 2.34 9.24
N GLY A 39 -7.26 1.94 9.64
CA GLY A 39 -7.46 0.95 10.71
C GLY A 39 -6.88 -0.43 10.38
N PHE A 40 -6.98 -0.88 9.13
CA PHE A 40 -6.35 -2.12 8.68
C PHE A 40 -4.82 -2.02 8.62
N GLY A 41 -4.26 -0.85 8.32
CA GLY A 41 -2.83 -0.60 8.45
C GLY A 41 -2.32 -0.67 9.90
N LEU A 42 -3.11 -0.18 10.85
CA LEU A 42 -2.81 -0.37 12.28
C LEU A 42 -2.93 -1.83 12.70
N LEU A 43 -3.91 -2.56 12.17
CA LEU A 43 -4.06 -3.98 12.44
C LEU A 43 -2.85 -4.77 11.93
N SER A 44 -2.38 -4.46 10.71
CA SER A 44 -1.24 -5.17 10.10
C SER A 44 0.07 -4.94 10.85
N LEU A 45 0.24 -3.78 11.51
CA LEU A 45 1.37 -3.51 12.41
C LEU A 45 1.44 -4.48 13.60
N VAL A 46 0.30 -4.95 14.08
CA VAL A 46 0.27 -5.92 15.19
C VAL A 46 0.40 -7.34 14.65
N THR A 47 -0.38 -7.69 13.64
CA THR A 47 -0.46 -9.08 13.18
C THR A 47 0.80 -9.54 12.45
N GLY A 48 1.36 -8.70 11.56
CA GLY A 48 2.53 -9.06 10.76
C GLY A 48 3.75 -9.38 11.62
N PRO A 49 4.28 -8.41 12.39
CA PRO A 49 5.42 -8.62 13.29
C PRO A 49 5.20 -9.71 14.35
N THR A 50 3.98 -9.87 14.88
CA THR A 50 3.70 -10.94 15.86
C THR A 50 3.85 -12.33 15.22
N LEU A 51 3.32 -12.52 14.01
CA LEU A 51 3.44 -13.79 13.29
C LEU A 51 4.86 -14.04 12.80
N ASP A 52 5.55 -12.98 12.35
CA ASP A 52 6.95 -13.03 11.98
C ASP A 52 7.80 -13.50 13.18
N TYR A 53 7.59 -12.92 14.36
CA TYR A 53 8.25 -13.33 15.60
C TYR A 53 7.97 -14.80 15.97
N ILE A 54 6.72 -15.27 15.82
CA ILE A 54 6.36 -16.66 16.12
C ILE A 54 7.03 -17.64 15.15
N LEU A 55 7.19 -17.26 13.87
CA LEU A 55 7.68 -18.15 12.82
C LEU A 55 9.19 -18.11 12.63
N PHE A 56 9.81 -16.94 12.82
CA PHE A 56 11.22 -16.68 12.54
C PHE A 56 12.01 -16.16 13.74
N GLY A 57 11.36 -15.85 14.88
CA GLY A 57 12.00 -15.34 16.09
C GLY A 57 12.19 -13.82 16.10
N SER A 58 12.92 -13.29 17.11
CA SER A 58 13.18 -11.84 17.24
C SER A 58 14.14 -11.28 16.19
N GLY A 59 14.75 -12.13 15.36
CA GLY A 59 15.86 -11.73 14.48
C GLY A 59 17.16 -11.40 15.24
N GLU A 60 17.16 -11.44 16.58
CA GLU A 60 18.35 -11.30 17.40
C GLU A 60 19.31 -12.46 17.11
N GLY A 61 20.57 -12.13 16.77
CA GLY A 61 21.58 -13.12 16.38
C GLY A 61 21.62 -13.46 14.89
N LEU A 62 20.88 -12.75 14.03
CA LEU A 62 21.08 -12.82 12.57
C LEU A 62 22.35 -12.07 12.12
N GLU A 63 22.91 -11.23 12.97
CA GLU A 63 24.19 -10.57 12.72
C GLU A 63 25.32 -11.62 12.63
N GLY A 64 26.00 -11.68 11.48
CA GLY A 64 27.00 -12.71 11.20
C GLY A 64 26.43 -14.07 10.78
N ALA A 65 25.11 -14.23 10.64
CA ALA A 65 24.51 -15.45 10.12
C ALA A 65 24.86 -15.66 8.63
N PRO A 66 24.85 -16.91 8.13
CA PRO A 66 25.05 -17.18 6.70
C PRO A 66 24.01 -16.43 5.85
N LEU A 67 24.45 -15.85 4.72
CA LEU A 67 23.57 -15.07 3.83
C LEU A 67 22.29 -15.80 3.42
N ILE A 68 22.35 -17.12 3.27
CA ILE A 68 21.16 -17.94 2.95
C ILE A 68 20.10 -17.91 4.04
N ILE A 69 20.50 -17.85 5.33
CA ILE A 69 19.57 -17.74 6.45
C ILE A 69 18.91 -16.36 6.46
N ILE A 70 19.71 -15.31 6.29
CA ILE A 70 19.20 -13.93 6.19
C ILE A 70 18.20 -13.82 5.04
N LEU A 71 18.51 -14.41 3.88
CA LEU A 71 17.64 -14.40 2.71
C LEU A 71 16.31 -15.13 2.96
N ILE A 72 16.35 -16.34 3.53
CA ILE A 72 15.13 -17.12 3.80
C ILE A 72 14.24 -16.39 4.80
N SER A 73 14.81 -15.90 5.91
CA SER A 73 14.05 -15.12 6.90
C SER A 73 13.45 -13.86 6.28
N SER A 74 14.24 -13.11 5.51
CA SER A 74 13.78 -11.87 4.86
C SER A 74 12.63 -12.12 3.87
N LEU A 75 12.72 -13.18 3.06
CA LEU A 75 11.63 -13.59 2.16
C LEU A 75 10.36 -14.01 2.92
N GLY A 76 10.54 -14.70 4.04
CA GLY A 76 9.44 -15.06 4.94
C GLY A 76 8.72 -13.84 5.51
N THR A 77 9.48 -12.90 6.09
CA THR A 77 8.97 -11.64 6.63
C THR A 77 8.24 -10.83 5.55
N GLY A 78 8.88 -10.64 4.39
CA GLY A 78 8.29 -9.89 3.27
C GLY A 78 6.96 -10.47 2.80
N PHE A 79 6.85 -11.81 2.75
CA PHE A 79 5.60 -12.50 2.41
C PHE A 79 4.52 -12.33 3.47
N LEU A 80 4.85 -12.50 4.75
CA LEU A 80 3.90 -12.32 5.84
C LEU A 80 3.37 -10.89 5.87
N GLU A 81 4.26 -9.91 5.89
CA GLU A 81 3.87 -8.51 6.00
C GLU A 81 2.99 -8.05 4.85
N GLU A 82 3.34 -8.36 3.59
CA GLU A 82 2.50 -7.99 2.45
C GLU A 82 1.14 -8.71 2.50
N THR A 83 1.11 -9.98 2.93
CA THR A 83 -0.14 -10.72 3.08
C THR A 83 -1.06 -10.09 4.14
N PHE A 84 -0.51 -9.66 5.28
CA PHE A 84 -1.29 -9.05 6.37
C PHE A 84 -1.64 -7.59 6.15
N LYS A 85 -0.84 -6.84 5.37
CA LYS A 85 -1.23 -5.52 4.87
C LYS A 85 -2.37 -5.64 3.87
N PHE A 86 -2.23 -6.53 2.88
CA PHE A 86 -3.20 -6.63 1.79
C PHE A 86 -4.49 -7.38 2.18
N GLY A 87 -4.38 -8.58 2.74
CA GLY A 87 -5.48 -9.54 2.86
C GLY A 87 -6.70 -9.04 3.63
N PRO A 88 -6.55 -8.54 4.87
CA PRO A 88 -7.67 -8.07 5.68
C PRO A 88 -8.49 -6.95 5.02
N LEU A 89 -7.81 -5.93 4.47
CA LEU A 89 -8.50 -4.86 3.75
C LEU A 89 -9.16 -5.39 2.47
N ALA A 90 -8.48 -6.26 1.72
CA ALA A 90 -9.03 -6.86 0.51
C ALA A 90 -10.37 -7.57 0.79
N LEU A 91 -10.42 -8.42 1.81
CA LEU A 91 -11.64 -9.12 2.20
C LEU A 91 -12.78 -8.18 2.59
N TYR A 92 -12.45 -7.07 3.27
CA TYR A 92 -13.42 -6.06 3.70
C TYR A 92 -13.93 -5.21 2.54
N ILE A 93 -13.02 -4.65 1.75
CA ILE A 93 -13.31 -3.61 0.76
C ILE A 93 -13.87 -4.19 -0.54
N TYR A 94 -13.54 -5.44 -0.87
CA TYR A 94 -14.02 -6.09 -2.08
C TYR A 94 -15.56 -6.13 -2.16
N LYS A 95 -16.23 -6.25 -1.01
CA LYS A 95 -17.70 -6.29 -0.90
C LYS A 95 -18.36 -4.91 -0.83
N LYS A 96 -17.60 -3.81 -0.88
CA LYS A 96 -18.13 -2.46 -0.72
C LYS A 96 -18.55 -1.86 -2.06
N ASN A 97 -19.68 -1.14 -2.04
CA ASN A 97 -20.27 -0.49 -3.21
C ASN A 97 -19.48 0.75 -3.67
N TYR A 98 -18.54 1.24 -2.85
CA TYR A 98 -17.68 2.36 -3.17
C TYR A 98 -16.31 1.93 -3.70
N PHE A 99 -16.03 0.63 -3.81
CA PHE A 99 -14.79 0.10 -4.39
C PHE A 99 -15.07 -0.29 -5.83
N THR A 100 -15.09 0.70 -6.71
CA THR A 100 -15.64 0.61 -8.07
C THR A 100 -14.69 1.11 -9.14
N GLU A 101 -13.62 1.82 -8.77
CA GLU A 101 -12.62 2.37 -9.67
C GLU A 101 -11.30 1.58 -9.55
N HIS A 102 -10.46 1.60 -10.59
CA HIS A 102 -9.11 1.04 -10.53
C HIS A 102 -8.23 1.85 -9.57
N SER A 103 -8.41 3.18 -9.57
CA SER A 103 -7.74 4.13 -8.67
C SER A 103 -8.01 3.84 -7.18
N ASP A 104 -9.22 3.37 -6.83
CA ASP A 104 -9.58 2.98 -5.46
C ASP A 104 -8.60 1.94 -4.90
N GLY A 105 -8.22 0.96 -5.73
CA GLY A 105 -7.25 -0.07 -5.39
C GLY A 105 -5.90 0.51 -4.99
N ILE A 106 -5.46 1.56 -5.66
CA ILE A 106 -4.20 2.23 -5.34
C ILE A 106 -4.35 3.04 -4.07
N ILE A 107 -5.41 3.86 -3.96
CA ILE A 107 -5.59 4.80 -2.85
C ILE A 107 -5.75 4.07 -1.52
N TYR A 108 -6.70 3.14 -1.43
CA TYR A 108 -6.98 2.48 -0.15
C TYR A 108 -5.81 1.61 0.33
N PHE A 109 -5.13 0.92 -0.58
CA PHE A 109 -4.02 0.05 -0.22
C PHE A 109 -2.72 0.82 0.00
N ALA A 110 -2.51 1.96 -0.68
CA ALA A 110 -1.44 2.89 -0.33
C ALA A 110 -1.59 3.41 1.11
N ILE A 111 -2.82 3.71 1.56
CA ILE A 111 -3.07 4.16 2.94
C ILE A 111 -2.68 3.09 3.95
N VAL A 112 -2.99 1.81 3.69
CA VAL A 112 -2.55 0.69 4.54
C VAL A 112 -1.02 0.65 4.62
N GLY A 113 -0.35 0.65 3.46
CA GLY A 113 1.10 0.59 3.37
C GLY A 113 1.80 1.77 4.05
N LEU A 114 1.31 2.99 3.83
CA LEU A 114 1.81 4.21 4.47
C LEU A 114 1.61 4.19 5.99
N THR A 115 0.47 3.69 6.46
CA THR A 115 0.19 3.55 7.89
C THR A 115 1.15 2.56 8.52
N PHE A 116 1.30 1.37 7.92
CA PHE A 116 2.25 0.36 8.39
C PHE A 116 3.67 0.91 8.43
N GLY A 117 4.16 1.45 7.32
CA GLY A 117 5.53 1.96 7.21
C GLY A 117 5.84 3.13 8.13
N PHE A 118 4.86 4.00 8.40
CA PHE A 118 5.03 5.07 9.38
C PHE A 118 5.26 4.51 10.80
N PHE A 119 4.40 3.60 11.24
CA PHE A 119 4.50 3.07 12.61
C PHE A 119 5.65 2.09 12.77
N GLU A 120 5.92 1.26 11.78
CA GLU A 120 7.07 0.37 11.79
C GLU A 120 8.35 1.20 11.94
N ASN A 121 8.52 2.23 11.12
CA ASN A 121 9.68 3.10 11.24
C ASN A 121 9.75 3.85 12.58
N LEU A 122 8.61 4.33 13.10
CA LEU A 122 8.54 4.94 14.43
C LEU A 122 9.08 3.98 15.50
N LEU A 123 8.67 2.71 15.47
CA LEU A 123 9.14 1.69 16.39
C LEU A 123 10.65 1.41 16.23
N TYR A 124 11.15 1.32 14.99
CA TYR A 124 12.59 1.16 14.74
C TYR A 124 13.40 2.36 15.23
N THR A 125 12.92 3.58 15.03
CA THR A 125 13.61 4.81 15.48
C THR A 125 13.66 4.87 17.01
N ILE A 126 12.57 4.48 17.68
CA ILE A 126 12.52 4.42 19.15
C ILE A 126 13.42 3.29 19.69
N GLY A 127 13.43 2.14 19.02
CA GLY A 127 14.17 0.95 19.48
C GLY A 127 15.68 1.01 19.23
N TYR A 128 16.09 1.57 18.09
CA TYR A 128 17.47 1.52 17.61
C TYR A 128 18.13 2.90 17.42
N GLY A 129 17.39 3.99 17.68
CA GLY A 129 17.89 5.35 17.68
C GLY A 129 17.69 6.13 16.38
N ALA A 130 18.06 7.42 16.42
CA ALA A 130 17.82 8.37 15.33
C ALA A 130 18.55 8.05 14.03
N GLU A 131 19.71 7.39 14.10
CA GLU A 131 20.53 7.03 12.93
C GLU A 131 19.81 6.01 12.05
N VAL A 132 19.35 4.90 12.65
CA VAL A 132 18.50 3.91 11.98
C VAL A 132 17.22 4.55 11.44
N GLY A 133 16.61 5.47 12.20
CA GLY A 133 15.46 6.24 11.73
C GLY A 133 15.77 7.11 10.50
N LEU A 134 16.95 7.74 10.43
CA LEU A 134 17.35 8.57 9.30
C LEU A 134 17.62 7.75 8.03
N GLU A 135 18.28 6.60 8.16
CA GLU A 135 18.55 5.71 7.04
C GLU A 135 17.27 5.21 6.37
N ARG A 136 16.23 4.98 7.17
CA ARG A 136 14.93 4.49 6.70
C ARG A 136 13.98 5.61 6.21
N LEU A 137 14.36 6.88 6.40
CA LEU A 137 13.49 8.07 6.30
C LEU A 137 12.72 8.24 5.00
N LEU A 138 13.40 8.12 3.88
CA LEU A 138 12.80 8.36 2.57
C LEU A 138 12.35 7.07 1.90
N VAL A 139 12.84 5.93 2.38
CA VAL A 139 12.76 4.66 1.67
C VAL A 139 11.55 3.88 2.17
N VAL A 140 11.42 3.70 3.49
CA VAL A 140 10.48 2.73 4.10
C VAL A 140 9.01 3.13 3.92
N PRO A 141 8.55 4.36 4.26
CA PRO A 141 7.14 4.70 4.12
C PRO A 141 6.69 4.67 2.65
N ILE A 142 7.55 5.15 1.75
CA ILE A 142 7.30 5.17 0.31
C ILE A 142 7.27 3.73 -0.24
N PHE A 143 8.21 2.89 0.18
CA PHE A 143 8.28 1.48 -0.18
C PHE A 143 6.98 0.77 0.17
N HIS A 144 6.54 0.84 1.43
CA HIS A 144 5.32 0.15 1.86
C HIS A 144 4.06 0.72 1.22
N GLY A 145 3.99 2.04 1.06
CA GLY A 145 2.89 2.69 0.33
C GLY A 145 2.78 2.16 -1.10
N ALA A 146 3.91 2.05 -1.82
CA ALA A 146 3.95 1.54 -3.19
C ALA A 146 3.69 0.03 -3.27
N SER A 147 4.30 -0.77 -2.39
CA SER A 147 4.18 -2.24 -2.40
C SER A 147 2.72 -2.67 -2.28
N THR A 148 2.05 -2.20 -1.22
CA THR A 148 0.67 -2.59 -0.95
C THR A 148 -0.30 -2.01 -1.99
N ALA A 149 -0.07 -0.79 -2.47
CA ALA A 149 -0.89 -0.16 -3.52
C ALA A 149 -0.87 -0.90 -4.86
N ILE A 150 0.29 -1.44 -5.27
CA ILE A 150 0.40 -2.21 -6.52
C ILE A 150 -0.47 -3.46 -6.45
N ILE A 151 -0.47 -4.17 -5.32
CA ILE A 151 -1.35 -5.34 -5.13
C ILE A 151 -2.83 -4.91 -5.18
N GLY A 152 -3.15 -3.78 -4.53
CA GLY A 152 -4.48 -3.17 -4.53
C GLY A 152 -4.99 -2.79 -5.93
N TYR A 153 -4.12 -2.26 -6.80
CA TYR A 153 -4.44 -1.99 -8.21
C TYR A 153 -4.92 -3.26 -8.92
N PHE A 154 -4.19 -4.38 -8.79
CA PHE A 154 -4.58 -5.62 -9.45
C PHE A 154 -5.87 -6.19 -8.86
N LEU A 155 -6.15 -6.02 -7.57
CA LEU A 155 -7.44 -6.38 -6.97
C LEU A 155 -8.59 -5.58 -7.57
N ALA A 156 -8.47 -4.25 -7.62
CA ALA A 156 -9.48 -3.36 -8.18
C ALA A 156 -9.72 -3.69 -9.67
N LYS A 157 -8.64 -3.86 -10.44
CA LYS A 157 -8.70 -4.27 -11.85
C LYS A 157 -9.45 -5.57 -12.05
N GLN A 158 -9.23 -6.59 -11.23
CA GLN A 158 -9.96 -7.85 -11.36
C GLN A 158 -11.43 -7.69 -11.00
N LYS A 159 -11.76 -6.93 -9.95
CA LYS A 159 -13.15 -6.66 -9.57
C LYS A 159 -13.90 -5.91 -10.68
N VAL A 160 -13.34 -4.81 -11.18
CA VAL A 160 -13.97 -3.95 -12.18
C VAL A 160 -14.19 -4.69 -13.50
N ASN A 161 -13.24 -5.52 -13.92
CA ASN A 161 -13.33 -6.28 -15.17
C ASN A 161 -14.10 -7.62 -15.03
N GLY A 162 -14.65 -7.93 -13.85
CA GLY A 162 -15.35 -9.21 -13.60
C GLY A 162 -14.44 -10.45 -13.70
N GLY A 163 -13.13 -10.27 -13.51
CA GLY A 163 -12.12 -11.31 -13.65
C GLY A 163 -11.83 -12.08 -12.35
N LYS A 164 -11.00 -13.12 -12.45
CA LYS A 164 -10.55 -13.92 -11.30
C LYS A 164 -9.36 -13.24 -10.61
N VAL A 165 -9.21 -13.43 -9.30
CA VAL A 165 -8.12 -12.85 -8.48
C VAL A 165 -6.69 -13.35 -8.80
N GLY A 166 -6.49 -14.13 -9.87
CA GLY A 166 -5.20 -14.74 -10.21
C GLY A 166 -4.06 -13.73 -10.37
N MET A 167 -4.31 -12.61 -11.07
CA MET A 167 -3.29 -11.54 -11.20
C MET A 167 -3.01 -10.83 -9.88
N THR A 168 -4.00 -10.75 -8.98
CA THR A 168 -3.81 -10.19 -7.64
C THR A 168 -2.88 -11.08 -6.81
N LEU A 169 -3.03 -12.40 -6.90
CA LEU A 169 -2.13 -13.34 -6.22
C LEU A 169 -0.72 -13.30 -6.78
N ILE A 170 -0.58 -13.19 -8.11
CA ILE A 170 0.74 -13.00 -8.74
C ILE A 170 1.38 -11.70 -8.27
N ALA A 171 0.62 -10.59 -8.23
CA ALA A 171 1.12 -9.31 -7.72
C ALA A 171 1.55 -9.41 -6.26
N LEU A 172 0.76 -10.07 -5.40
CA LEU A 172 1.12 -10.31 -4.00
C LEU A 172 2.44 -11.08 -3.88
N ILE A 173 2.62 -12.18 -4.62
CA ILE A 173 3.85 -12.98 -4.59
C ILE A 173 5.05 -12.17 -5.08
N VAL A 174 4.91 -11.46 -6.19
CA VAL A 174 6.00 -10.64 -6.76
C VAL A 174 6.40 -9.53 -5.80
N VAL A 175 5.43 -8.80 -5.25
CA VAL A 175 5.69 -7.72 -4.29
C VAL A 175 6.28 -8.27 -2.99
N ALA A 176 5.79 -9.40 -2.49
CA ALA A 176 6.35 -10.09 -1.32
C ALA A 176 7.81 -10.48 -1.51
N ILE A 177 8.18 -11.01 -2.68
CA ILE A 177 9.57 -11.34 -3.01
C ILE A 177 10.42 -10.06 -3.05
N ILE A 178 9.93 -8.99 -3.70
CA ILE A 178 10.64 -7.70 -3.75
C ILE A 178 10.86 -7.16 -2.33
N HIS A 179 9.86 -7.27 -1.46
CA HIS A 179 9.95 -6.87 -0.06
C HIS A 179 10.95 -7.71 0.73
N GLY A 180 10.94 -9.03 0.55
CA GLY A 180 11.94 -9.86 1.17
C GLY A 180 13.37 -9.60 0.67
N MET A 181 13.54 -9.28 -0.61
CA MET A 181 14.83 -8.86 -1.16
C MET A 181 15.27 -7.49 -0.62
N TYR A 182 14.32 -6.58 -0.40
CA TYR A 182 14.58 -5.31 0.28
C TYR A 182 15.07 -5.53 1.72
N ASN A 183 14.37 -6.37 2.50
CA ASN A 183 14.76 -6.72 3.87
C ASN A 183 16.14 -7.40 3.90
N PHE A 184 16.38 -8.34 2.99
CA PHE A 184 17.68 -8.99 2.85
C PHE A 184 18.80 -7.97 2.63
N GLY A 185 18.60 -7.01 1.72
CA GLY A 185 19.64 -6.03 1.43
C GLY A 185 19.91 -5.03 2.55
N MET A 186 18.90 -4.74 3.37
CA MET A 186 19.07 -3.95 4.60
C MET A 186 19.81 -4.74 5.69
N MET A 187 19.64 -6.07 5.76
CA MET A 187 20.22 -6.91 6.82
C MET A 187 21.59 -7.49 6.50
N ALA A 188 21.93 -7.65 5.21
CA ALA A 188 23.14 -8.36 4.78
C ALA A 188 24.48 -7.62 5.04
N SER A 189 24.45 -6.45 5.72
CA SER A 189 25.64 -5.70 6.16
C SER A 189 26.67 -5.46 5.03
N SER A 190 26.19 -5.13 3.83
CA SER A 190 26.99 -4.94 2.62
C SER A 190 26.42 -3.81 1.79
N ASP A 191 27.28 -2.86 1.40
CA ASP A 191 26.90 -1.70 0.58
C ASP A 191 26.26 -2.12 -0.75
N TYR A 192 26.71 -3.22 -1.35
CA TYR A 192 26.13 -3.74 -2.60
C TYR A 192 24.67 -4.13 -2.40
N PHE A 193 24.35 -4.83 -1.30
CA PHE A 193 22.98 -5.26 -1.03
C PHE A 193 22.10 -4.11 -0.52
N PHE A 194 22.68 -3.13 0.18
CA PHE A 194 21.96 -1.90 0.52
C PHE A 194 21.55 -1.12 -0.73
N VAL A 195 22.45 -0.97 -1.71
CA VAL A 195 22.13 -0.34 -3.00
C VAL A 195 21.03 -1.11 -3.73
N LEU A 196 21.02 -2.45 -3.68
CA LEU A 196 19.94 -3.26 -4.22
C LEU A 196 18.59 -2.89 -3.59
N SER A 197 18.51 -2.73 -2.26
CA SER A 197 17.29 -2.29 -1.57
C SER A 197 16.78 -0.92 -2.03
N LEU A 198 17.70 0.03 -2.27
CA LEU A 198 17.35 1.33 -2.84
C LEU A 198 16.82 1.22 -4.27
N MET A 199 17.46 0.40 -5.12
CA MET A 199 17.01 0.16 -6.49
C MET A 199 15.64 -0.49 -6.54
N LEU A 200 15.38 -1.49 -5.69
CA LEU A 200 14.07 -2.15 -5.58
C LEU A 200 12.98 -1.16 -5.14
N THR A 201 13.30 -0.28 -4.20
CA THR A 201 12.39 0.80 -3.78
C THR A 201 12.05 1.72 -4.94
N LEU A 202 13.07 2.18 -5.68
CA LEU A 202 12.87 3.03 -6.85
C LEU A 202 12.00 2.35 -7.90
N LEU A 203 12.23 1.06 -8.17
CA LEU A 203 11.44 0.29 -9.13
C LEU A 203 9.97 0.17 -8.72
N LEU A 204 9.68 -0.07 -7.44
CA LEU A 204 8.30 -0.09 -6.94
C LEU A 204 7.64 1.28 -7.04
N VAL A 205 8.34 2.36 -6.74
CA VAL A 205 7.80 3.72 -6.85
C VAL A 205 7.48 4.06 -8.30
N VAL A 206 8.41 3.79 -9.22
CA VAL A 206 8.17 3.97 -10.66
C VAL A 206 7.00 3.10 -11.12
N GLY A 207 6.96 1.83 -10.70
CA GLY A 207 5.86 0.91 -10.97
C GLY A 207 4.52 1.45 -10.47
N LEU A 208 4.46 1.96 -9.24
CA LEU A 208 3.27 2.59 -8.67
C LEU A 208 2.76 3.73 -9.55
N PHE A 209 3.64 4.64 -9.99
CA PHE A 209 3.23 5.75 -10.84
C PHE A 209 2.72 5.29 -12.21
N ILE A 210 3.33 4.26 -12.79
CA ILE A 210 2.85 3.64 -14.04
C ILE A 210 1.45 3.04 -13.83
N PHE A 211 1.27 2.23 -12.79
CA PHE A 211 -0.03 1.61 -12.50
C PHE A 211 -1.09 2.64 -12.10
N TYR A 212 -0.70 3.75 -11.46
CA TYR A 212 -1.62 4.85 -11.14
C TYR A 212 -2.05 5.63 -12.37
N GLY A 213 -1.13 5.88 -13.31
CA GLY A 213 -1.47 6.43 -14.62
C GLY A 213 -2.44 5.52 -15.37
N ASP A 214 -2.13 4.23 -15.44
CA ASP A 214 -2.96 3.23 -16.10
C ASP A 214 -4.34 3.07 -15.44
N ALA A 215 -4.42 3.10 -14.12
CA ALA A 215 -5.67 3.06 -13.37
C ALA A 215 -6.56 4.25 -13.76
N LYS A 216 -5.99 5.47 -13.73
CA LYS A 216 -6.70 6.69 -14.13
C LYS A 216 -7.17 6.65 -15.57
N GLU A 217 -6.33 6.17 -16.49
CA GLU A 217 -6.71 6.03 -17.90
C GLU A 217 -7.89 5.06 -18.06
N LYS A 218 -7.84 3.89 -17.42
CA LYS A 218 -8.95 2.93 -17.45
C LYS A 218 -10.22 3.49 -16.83
N ASP A 219 -10.11 4.19 -15.70
CA ASP A 219 -11.26 4.80 -15.03
C ASP A 219 -11.91 5.88 -15.90
N LEU A 220 -11.12 6.65 -16.66
CA LEU A 220 -11.62 7.58 -17.67
C LEU A 220 -12.33 6.86 -18.82
N LEU A 221 -11.70 5.83 -19.40
CA LEU A 221 -12.23 5.06 -20.53
C LEU A 221 -13.52 4.32 -20.18
N HIS A 222 -13.62 3.78 -18.97
CA HIS A 222 -14.80 3.02 -18.50
C HIS A 222 -15.90 3.93 -17.93
N GLY A 223 -15.70 5.24 -17.89
CA GLY A 223 -16.67 6.17 -17.33
C GLY A 223 -16.87 6.07 -15.82
N LEU A 224 -15.86 5.54 -15.13
CA LEU A 224 -15.82 5.39 -13.67
C LEU A 224 -15.32 6.68 -13.01
N SER A 225 -14.39 7.38 -13.66
CA SER A 225 -13.98 8.73 -13.28
C SER A 225 -15.10 9.73 -13.62
N VAL A 226 -15.28 10.79 -12.81
CA VAL A 226 -16.21 11.93 -13.07
C VAL A 226 -15.96 12.65 -14.39
N LYS A 227 -14.78 12.43 -14.97
CA LYS A 227 -14.48 12.91 -16.32
C LYS A 227 -15.03 12.02 -17.44
N GLY A 228 -15.62 10.88 -17.12
CA GLY A 228 -16.34 10.02 -18.03
C GLY A 228 -17.86 10.10 -17.85
N PRO A 229 -18.62 9.25 -18.55
CA PRO A 229 -20.08 9.35 -18.62
C PRO A 229 -20.84 8.95 -17.34
N ASN A 230 -20.50 9.47 -16.15
CA ASN A 230 -21.23 9.33 -14.88
C ASN A 230 -22.14 8.09 -14.79
N GLU A 231 -21.64 6.87 -15.02
CA GLU A 231 -22.57 5.76 -15.33
C GLU A 231 -23.18 5.16 -14.06
N TYR A 232 -22.52 5.31 -12.91
CA TYR A 232 -22.98 4.79 -11.61
C TYR A 232 -22.72 5.79 -10.48
N CYS A 233 -23.57 5.75 -9.45
CA CYS A 233 -23.40 6.54 -8.24
C CYS A 233 -22.51 5.83 -7.23
N LYS A 234 -21.39 6.42 -6.84
CA LYS A 234 -20.51 5.82 -5.83
C LYS A 234 -21.01 5.90 -4.38
N PHE A 235 -22.03 6.72 -4.11
CA PHE A 235 -22.64 6.81 -2.77
C PHE A 235 -23.64 5.69 -2.50
N CYS A 236 -24.46 5.34 -3.48
CA CYS A 236 -25.53 4.35 -3.32
C CYS A 236 -25.43 3.14 -4.26
N GLY A 237 -24.51 3.15 -5.23
CA GLY A 237 -24.32 2.10 -6.24
C GLY A 237 -25.30 2.14 -7.42
N THR A 238 -26.25 3.07 -7.44
CA THR A 238 -27.31 3.11 -8.48
C THR A 238 -26.77 3.57 -9.83
N LYS A 239 -27.17 2.91 -10.92
CA LYS A 239 -26.86 3.33 -12.30
C LYS A 239 -27.45 4.71 -12.57
N ASN A 240 -26.62 5.65 -13.03
CA ASN A 240 -27.03 6.99 -13.39
C ASN A 240 -27.33 7.04 -14.89
N ILE A 241 -28.53 6.54 -15.22
CA ILE A 241 -29.02 6.32 -16.59
C ILE A 241 -28.90 7.59 -17.45
N LYS A 242 -29.17 8.76 -16.87
CA LYS A 242 -29.16 10.04 -17.59
C LYS A 242 -27.79 10.72 -17.66
N ARG A 243 -26.74 10.10 -17.09
CA ARG A 243 -25.40 10.69 -16.96
C ARG A 243 -25.42 12.07 -16.29
N SER A 244 -26.43 12.30 -15.43
CA SER A 244 -26.61 13.53 -14.66
C SER A 244 -25.42 13.78 -13.73
N ILE A 245 -25.17 15.05 -13.39
CA ILE A 245 -24.22 15.41 -12.33
C ILE A 245 -24.77 15.14 -10.92
N PHE A 246 -26.01 14.66 -10.80
CA PHE A 246 -26.63 14.22 -9.55
C PHE A 246 -27.18 12.81 -9.68
N CYS A 247 -27.03 12.01 -8.64
CA CYS A 247 -27.67 10.70 -8.56
C CYS A 247 -29.17 10.86 -8.38
N GLU A 248 -29.96 10.27 -9.27
CA GLU A 248 -31.42 10.32 -9.20
C GLU A 248 -32.00 9.54 -8.00
N TYR A 249 -31.23 8.61 -7.43
CA TYR A 249 -31.67 7.81 -6.29
C TYR A 249 -31.35 8.46 -4.95
N CYS A 250 -30.12 8.92 -4.74
CA CYS A 250 -29.69 9.48 -3.45
C CYS A 250 -29.49 11.00 -3.44
N GLY A 251 -29.67 11.68 -4.58
CA GLY A 251 -29.54 13.13 -4.72
C GLY A 251 -28.12 13.69 -4.58
N LYS A 252 -27.12 12.83 -4.35
CA LYS A 252 -25.71 13.24 -4.21
C LYS A 252 -25.15 13.65 -5.57
N LYS A 253 -24.32 14.70 -5.59
CA LYS A 253 -23.57 15.12 -6.77
C LYS A 253 -22.56 14.03 -7.15
N LEU A 254 -22.58 13.60 -8.42
CA LEU A 254 -21.77 12.52 -8.98
C LEU A 254 -20.39 12.97 -9.38
#